data_AF-A0A024GUT7-F1
#
_entry.id   AF-A0A024GUT7-F1
#
_cell.length_a   1.000
_cell.length_b   1.000
_cell.length_c   1.000
_cell.angle_alpha   90.00
_cell.angle_beta   90.00
_cell.angle_gamma   90.00
#
_symmetry.space_group_name_H-M   'P 1'
#
loop_
_entity.id
_entity.type
_entity.pdbx_description
1 polymer ?
#
loop_
_entity_poly.entity_id
_entity_poly.type
_entity_poly.pdbx_seq_one_letter_code
_entity_poly.pdbx_strand_id
1 'polypeptide(L)'
;MSEGDAAFYSFSCVMLSLFIIPSGSLLLYRLYKLKPRQLRTMGTALHVAVVSIAIYLAWQCLIQIQEIGSIGAFDPYEILGIPESASLAEIKRAYRKMSMKYHPDKNIHDAAAFVKTFARISKAYESLTDKTSMENYQKYGHPDGRQSILVNFAVLPSFVSEYYSIVLATFYFALFFGGIAWIVYKFSKRSRNCKHLSRRTLNRFQETLHERMSVYEVLDVVLSSSELIETSDKTQREIEARTRSKAVDKLLKKTDAAKIFPTEVFNRIKKHSQPLVREYLIAAYFLLRQSKSSTLSTPLWLEEKIRHLLICLPYLLEHFASVAAKASVKSGYQSVTLLRCLNLLSGFAQGSFLADEESLRSQKQRLGANPLPELELHDVSMSVLDEHDFRAGDWLTLKFVLTRKHMDSNASKAPLATTLYDSIDPKSPFRKEQIWFLVLEKATKRLYAAWKCSDLSATVPQEIGFQGPKLAGKYQLEIRAVCIAYLGVETAMTKNISVAAPK
;
A
#
# COMPACT_ATOMS: atom_id res chain seq x y z
N MET A 1 -43.60 -14.47 22.65
CA MET A 1 -42.58 -13.40 22.77
C MET A 1 -43.31 -12.06 22.65
N SER A 2 -42.72 -10.96 23.07
CA SER A 2 -43.39 -9.65 22.99
C SER A 2 -43.42 -9.13 21.55
N GLU A 3 -44.32 -8.19 21.23
CA GLU A 3 -44.32 -7.48 19.94
C GLU A 3 -42.97 -6.80 19.64
N GLY A 4 -42.23 -6.40 20.69
CA GLY A 4 -40.88 -5.84 20.57
C GLY A 4 -39.83 -6.84 20.05
N ASP A 5 -39.96 -8.13 20.39
CA ASP A 5 -39.05 -9.16 19.88
C ASP A 5 -39.29 -9.39 18.37
N ALA A 6 -40.54 -9.30 17.91
CA ALA A 6 -40.90 -9.42 16.49
C ALA A 6 -40.27 -8.31 15.64
N ALA A 7 -40.32 -7.07 16.14
CA ALA A 7 -39.69 -5.92 15.52
C ALA A 7 -38.16 -6.09 15.47
N PHE A 8 -37.53 -6.61 16.53
CA PHE A 8 -36.09 -6.89 16.59
C PHE A 8 -35.65 -7.88 15.51
N TYR A 9 -36.33 -9.04 15.39
CA TYR A 9 -35.96 -10.04 14.38
C TYR A 9 -36.20 -9.54 12.96
N SER A 10 -37.29 -8.80 12.73
CA SER A 10 -37.60 -8.21 11.42
C SER A 10 -36.54 -7.19 11.02
N PHE A 11 -36.18 -6.27 11.92
CA PHE A 11 -35.13 -5.28 11.69
C PHE A 11 -33.75 -5.93 11.46
N SER A 12 -33.39 -6.91 12.29
CA SER A 12 -32.13 -7.65 12.17
C SER A 12 -32.03 -8.40 10.85
N CYS A 13 -33.14 -9.00 10.39
CA CYS A 13 -33.20 -9.69 9.10
C CYS A 13 -32.98 -8.71 7.92
N VAL A 14 -33.55 -7.50 7.98
CA VAL A 14 -33.33 -6.46 6.95
C VAL A 14 -31.88 -5.97 6.97
N MET A 15 -31.30 -5.75 8.15
CA MET A 15 -29.90 -5.32 8.25
C MET A 15 -28.92 -6.40 7.75
N LEU A 16 -29.19 -7.67 8.07
CA LEU A 16 -28.41 -8.78 7.56
C LEU A 16 -28.57 -8.92 6.03
N SER A 17 -29.75 -8.75 5.47
CA SER A 17 -29.96 -8.85 4.01
C SER A 17 -29.25 -7.73 3.24
N LEU A 18 -29.27 -6.51 3.77
CA LEU A 18 -28.50 -5.37 3.24
C LEU A 18 -26.98 -5.64 3.21
N PHE A 19 -26.47 -6.49 4.10
CA PHE A 19 -25.07 -6.93 4.07
C PHE A 19 -24.83 -8.14 3.16
N ILE A 20 -25.70 -9.14 3.22
CA ILE A 20 -25.56 -10.42 2.49
C ILE A 20 -25.61 -10.20 0.97
N ILE A 21 -26.52 -9.36 0.47
CA ILE A 21 -26.73 -9.18 -0.98
C ILE A 21 -25.51 -8.52 -1.66
N PRO A 22 -24.96 -7.38 -1.18
CA PRO A 22 -23.76 -6.79 -1.77
C PRO A 22 -22.51 -7.65 -1.53
N SER A 23 -22.34 -8.23 -0.34
CA SER A 23 -21.15 -9.03 -0.01
C SER A 23 -21.12 -10.35 -0.77
N GLY A 24 -22.27 -11.00 -0.91
CA GLY A 24 -22.44 -12.23 -1.67
C GLY A 24 -22.23 -12.02 -3.17
N SER A 25 -22.77 -10.93 -3.74
CA SER A 25 -22.53 -10.61 -5.16
C SER A 25 -21.06 -10.32 -5.47
N LEU A 26 -20.34 -9.63 -4.57
CA LEU A 26 -18.88 -9.43 -4.69
C LEU A 26 -18.12 -10.77 -4.66
N LEU A 27 -18.56 -11.71 -3.82
CA LEU A 27 -17.95 -13.02 -3.69
C LEU A 27 -18.16 -13.86 -4.96
N LEU A 28 -19.39 -13.87 -5.50
CA LEU A 28 -19.71 -14.50 -6.77
C LEU A 28 -18.92 -13.91 -7.93
N TYR A 29 -18.80 -12.58 -8.00
CA TYR A 29 -17.97 -11.91 -9.01
C TYR A 29 -16.49 -12.32 -8.92
N ARG A 30 -15.94 -12.44 -7.71
CA ARG A 30 -14.56 -12.91 -7.49
C ARG A 30 -14.39 -14.37 -7.95
N LEU A 31 -15.35 -15.25 -7.66
CA LEU A 31 -15.32 -16.64 -8.10
C LEU A 31 -15.40 -16.76 -9.62
N TYR A 32 -16.21 -15.92 -10.27
CA TYR A 32 -16.37 -15.93 -11.72
C TYR A 32 -15.14 -15.40 -12.48
N LYS A 33 -14.49 -14.33 -12.00
CA LYS A 33 -13.42 -13.63 -12.74
C LYS A 33 -12.00 -14.09 -12.39
N LEU A 34 -11.75 -14.62 -11.19
CA LEU A 34 -10.39 -14.91 -10.71
C LEU A 34 -10.00 -16.38 -10.89
N LYS A 35 -8.71 -16.61 -11.17
CA LYS A 35 -8.13 -17.96 -11.25
C LYS A 35 -8.07 -18.61 -9.84
N PRO A 36 -8.17 -19.95 -9.72
CA PRO A 36 -8.23 -20.65 -8.42
C PRO A 36 -7.04 -20.38 -7.48
N ARG A 37 -5.85 -20.09 -8.02
CA ARG A 37 -4.67 -19.71 -7.20
C ARG A 37 -4.82 -18.32 -6.54
N GLN A 38 -5.55 -17.40 -7.15
CA GLN A 38 -5.80 -16.06 -6.62
C GLN A 38 -6.94 -16.03 -5.59
N LEU A 39 -7.75 -17.09 -5.53
CA LEU A 39 -8.84 -17.26 -4.57
C LEU A 39 -8.36 -17.83 -3.22
N ARG A 40 -7.13 -18.38 -3.15
CA ARG A 40 -6.50 -18.91 -1.91
C ARG A 40 -5.83 -17.82 -1.07
N THR A 41 -6.50 -16.68 -0.87
CA THR A 41 -6.01 -15.65 0.08
C THR A 41 -6.73 -15.78 1.41
N MET A 42 -6.06 -15.44 2.51
CA MET A 42 -6.69 -15.44 3.84
C MET A 42 -7.94 -14.53 3.88
N GLY A 43 -7.93 -13.43 3.11
CA GLY A 43 -9.03 -12.48 3.05
C GLY A 43 -10.27 -13.01 2.33
N THR A 44 -10.12 -13.82 1.28
CA THR A 44 -11.26 -14.47 0.61
C THR A 44 -11.89 -15.55 1.50
N ALA A 45 -11.07 -16.33 2.21
CA ALA A 45 -11.57 -17.32 3.18
C ALA A 45 -12.37 -16.67 4.32
N LEU A 46 -11.84 -15.57 4.89
CA LEU A 46 -12.54 -14.80 5.92
C LEU A 46 -13.87 -14.23 5.40
N HIS A 47 -13.87 -13.69 4.17
CA HIS A 47 -15.08 -13.14 3.57
C HIS A 47 -16.18 -14.20 3.39
N VAL A 48 -15.81 -15.41 2.93
CA VAL A 48 -16.74 -16.55 2.86
C VAL A 48 -17.30 -16.87 4.24
N ALA A 49 -16.45 -16.99 5.27
CA ALA A 49 -16.89 -17.32 6.62
C ALA A 49 -17.90 -16.30 7.19
N VAL A 50 -17.62 -15.00 7.02
CA VAL A 50 -18.50 -13.92 7.50
C VAL A 50 -19.85 -13.94 6.80
N VAL A 51 -19.87 -14.13 5.47
CA VAL A 51 -21.11 -14.22 4.70
C VAL A 51 -21.92 -15.45 5.11
N SER A 52 -21.28 -16.61 5.31
CA SER A 52 -21.95 -17.83 5.79
C SER A 52 -22.57 -17.65 7.17
N ILE A 53 -21.87 -17.00 8.10
CA ILE A 53 -22.40 -16.70 9.44
C ILE A 53 -23.59 -15.74 9.33
N ALA A 54 -23.50 -14.70 8.50
CA ALA A 54 -24.60 -13.75 8.31
C ALA A 54 -25.85 -14.43 7.73
N ILE A 55 -25.69 -15.34 6.77
CA ILE A 55 -26.78 -16.14 6.20
C ILE A 55 -27.41 -17.03 7.28
N TYR A 56 -26.60 -17.71 8.09
CA TYR A 56 -27.11 -18.53 9.20
C TYR A 56 -27.93 -17.69 10.20
N LEU A 57 -27.44 -16.51 10.60
CA LEU A 57 -28.15 -15.63 11.50
C LEU A 57 -29.46 -15.09 10.89
N ALA A 58 -29.45 -14.76 9.60
CA ALA A 58 -30.66 -14.33 8.90
C ALA A 58 -31.69 -15.46 8.84
N TRP A 59 -31.24 -16.69 8.60
CA TRP A 59 -32.09 -17.88 8.66
C TRP A 59 -32.72 -18.08 10.05
N GLN A 60 -31.95 -17.92 11.12
CA GLN A 60 -32.49 -17.99 12.49
C GLN A 60 -33.54 -16.90 12.74
N CYS A 61 -33.31 -15.67 12.26
CA CYS A 61 -34.30 -14.60 12.37
C CYS A 61 -35.60 -14.95 11.63
N LEU A 62 -35.50 -15.54 10.44
CA LEU A 62 -36.66 -15.95 9.66
C LEU A 62 -37.50 -17.03 10.36
N ILE A 63 -36.86 -18.02 10.99
CA ILE A 63 -37.56 -19.03 11.79
C ILE A 63 -38.36 -18.36 12.92
N GLN A 64 -37.74 -17.43 13.65
CA GLN A 64 -38.39 -16.72 14.75
C GLN A 64 -39.55 -15.84 14.26
N ILE A 65 -39.43 -15.21 13.09
CA ILE A 65 -40.52 -14.42 12.49
C ILE A 65 -41.71 -15.31 12.10
N GLN A 66 -41.45 -16.50 11.55
CA GLN A 66 -42.51 -17.46 11.19
C GLN A 66 -43.31 -17.92 12.42
N GLU A 67 -42.64 -18.17 13.54
CA GLU A 67 -43.32 -18.51 14.80
C GLU A 67 -44.22 -17.36 15.28
N ILE A 68 -43.79 -16.11 15.11
CA ILE A 68 -44.55 -14.93 15.54
C ILE A 68 -45.73 -14.61 14.62
N GLY A 69 -45.59 -14.80 13.31
CA GLY A 69 -46.67 -14.55 12.33
C GLY A 69 -47.92 -15.41 12.55
N SER A 70 -47.80 -16.51 13.33
CA SER A 70 -48.94 -17.33 13.77
C SER A 70 -49.76 -16.69 14.91
N ILE A 71 -49.23 -15.63 15.53
CA ILE A 71 -49.84 -14.88 16.63
C ILE A 71 -50.45 -13.61 16.01
N GLY A 72 -51.65 -13.74 15.43
CA GLY A 72 -52.36 -12.63 14.76
C GLY A 72 -52.59 -11.41 15.66
N ALA A 73 -52.98 -10.29 15.02
CA ALA A 73 -53.33 -9.01 15.67
C ALA A 73 -54.26 -9.22 16.88
N PHE A 74 -54.19 -8.33 17.88
CA PHE A 74 -54.98 -8.48 19.10
C PHE A 74 -56.47 -8.24 18.83
N ASP A 75 -57.21 -9.31 18.54
CA ASP A 75 -58.67 -9.32 18.48
C ASP A 75 -59.25 -10.04 19.70
N PRO A 76 -59.89 -9.32 20.64
CA PRO A 76 -60.42 -9.91 21.86
C PRO A 76 -61.57 -10.89 21.62
N TYR A 77 -62.32 -10.73 20.51
CA TYR A 77 -63.40 -11.64 20.14
C TYR A 77 -62.85 -12.96 19.60
N GLU A 78 -61.82 -12.90 18.74
CA GLU A 78 -61.10 -14.07 18.24
C GLU A 78 -60.37 -14.82 19.37
N ILE A 79 -59.71 -14.10 20.29
CA ILE A 79 -58.98 -14.67 21.43
C ILE A 79 -59.92 -15.44 22.38
N LEU A 80 -61.13 -14.92 22.61
CA LEU A 80 -62.15 -15.56 23.44
C LEU A 80 -63.02 -16.56 22.66
N GLY A 81 -62.93 -16.59 21.33
CA GLY A 81 -63.68 -17.47 20.45
C GLY A 81 -65.18 -17.16 20.41
N ILE A 82 -65.54 -15.87 20.43
CA ILE A 82 -66.92 -15.36 20.46
C ILE A 82 -67.18 -14.40 19.29
N PRO A 83 -68.43 -14.24 18.84
CA PRO A 83 -68.77 -13.24 17.83
C PRO A 83 -68.70 -11.82 18.39
N GLU A 84 -68.47 -10.82 17.54
CA GLU A 84 -68.47 -9.40 17.92
C GLU A 84 -69.80 -8.92 18.54
N SER A 85 -70.91 -9.60 18.24
CA SER A 85 -72.25 -9.33 18.79
C SER A 85 -72.52 -10.00 20.15
N ALA A 86 -71.53 -10.63 20.77
CA ALA A 86 -71.70 -11.37 22.01
C ALA A 86 -72.12 -10.46 23.19
N SER A 87 -73.06 -10.94 23.99
CA SER A 87 -73.52 -10.27 25.20
C SER A 87 -72.47 -10.36 26.33
N LEU A 88 -72.53 -9.45 27.32
CA LEU A 88 -71.66 -9.48 28.50
C LEU A 88 -71.72 -10.81 29.28
N ALA A 89 -72.87 -11.49 29.25
CA ALA A 89 -73.04 -12.80 29.87
C ALA A 89 -72.25 -13.90 29.12
N GLU A 90 -72.21 -13.83 27.78
CA GLU A 90 -71.47 -14.75 26.91
C GLU A 90 -69.97 -14.52 27.01
N ILE A 91 -69.52 -13.25 27.06
CA ILE A 91 -68.11 -12.88 27.29
C ILE A 91 -67.59 -13.48 28.60
N LYS A 92 -68.35 -13.33 29.70
CA LYS A 92 -67.99 -13.90 31.01
C LYS A 92 -67.95 -15.44 30.98
N ARG A 93 -68.85 -16.08 30.24
CA ARG A 93 -68.89 -17.53 30.10
C ARG A 93 -67.70 -18.05 29.28
N ALA A 94 -67.36 -17.38 28.19
CA ALA A 94 -66.22 -17.70 27.34
C ALA A 94 -64.90 -17.54 28.09
N TYR A 95 -64.72 -16.42 28.81
CA TYR A 95 -63.56 -16.20 29.68
C TYR A 95 -63.40 -17.32 30.71
N ARG A 96 -64.46 -17.67 31.47
CA ARG A 96 -64.40 -18.77 32.45
C ARG A 96 -63.98 -20.09 31.82
N LYS A 97 -64.49 -20.41 30.62
CA LYS A 97 -64.15 -21.63 29.89
C LYS A 97 -62.67 -21.64 29.46
N MET A 98 -62.18 -20.53 28.91
CA MET A 98 -60.81 -20.41 28.42
C MET A 98 -59.80 -20.33 29.59
N SER A 99 -60.10 -19.58 30.64
CA SER A 99 -59.26 -19.47 31.84
C SER A 99 -59.10 -20.80 32.57
N MET A 100 -60.12 -21.66 32.59
CA MET A 100 -59.99 -23.01 33.13
C MET A 100 -59.14 -23.94 32.26
N LYS A 101 -59.15 -23.75 30.93
CA LYS A 101 -58.41 -24.55 29.95
C LYS A 101 -56.91 -24.19 29.93
N TYR A 102 -56.60 -22.90 30.09
CA TYR A 102 -55.24 -22.36 30.03
C TYR A 102 -54.67 -21.96 31.40
N HIS A 103 -55.25 -22.46 32.51
CA HIS A 103 -54.78 -22.14 33.86
C HIS A 103 -53.34 -22.66 34.08
N PRO A 104 -52.42 -21.85 34.62
CA PRO A 104 -51.02 -22.24 34.81
C PRO A 104 -50.86 -23.49 35.70
N ASP A 105 -51.70 -23.64 36.72
CA ASP A 105 -51.64 -24.78 37.65
C ASP A 105 -52.07 -26.13 37.05
N LYS A 106 -52.81 -26.15 35.93
CA LYS A 106 -53.34 -27.41 35.36
C LYS A 106 -52.44 -28.03 34.29
N ASN A 107 -51.49 -27.28 33.74
CA ASN A 107 -50.65 -27.70 32.61
C ASN A 107 -49.16 -27.49 32.90
N ILE A 108 -48.58 -28.39 33.69
CA ILE A 108 -47.20 -28.28 34.23
C ILE A 108 -46.13 -28.47 33.13
N HIS A 109 -46.45 -29.19 32.05
CA HIS A 109 -45.47 -29.53 31.01
C HIS A 109 -45.13 -28.37 30.05
N ASP A 110 -45.91 -27.29 29.99
CA ASP A 110 -45.72 -26.16 29.05
C ASP A 110 -46.02 -24.78 29.69
N ALA A 111 -45.72 -24.65 30.99
CA ALA A 111 -46.15 -23.53 31.82
C ALA A 111 -45.88 -22.14 31.22
N ALA A 112 -44.76 -21.93 30.52
CA ALA A 112 -44.40 -20.64 29.93
C ALA A 112 -45.31 -20.21 28.76
N ALA A 113 -45.77 -21.15 27.94
CA ALA A 113 -46.70 -20.87 26.84
C ALA A 113 -48.13 -20.65 27.38
N PHE A 114 -48.52 -21.44 28.38
CA PHE A 114 -49.82 -21.31 29.05
C PHE A 114 -49.97 -20.01 29.86
N VAL A 115 -48.92 -19.56 30.55
CA VAL A 115 -48.92 -18.25 31.24
C VAL A 115 -49.14 -17.08 30.27
N LYS A 116 -48.47 -17.11 29.10
CA LYS A 116 -48.63 -16.05 28.08
C LYS A 116 -50.03 -16.04 27.46
N THR A 117 -50.57 -17.22 27.14
CA THR A 117 -51.93 -17.34 26.60
C THR A 117 -52.99 -16.96 27.63
N PHE A 118 -52.81 -17.34 28.90
CA PHE A 118 -53.68 -16.93 30.00
C PHE A 118 -53.69 -15.40 30.20
N ALA A 119 -52.52 -14.77 30.16
CA ALA A 119 -52.40 -13.31 30.22
C ALA A 119 -53.13 -12.64 29.04
N ARG A 120 -53.02 -13.20 27.83
CA ARG A 120 -53.73 -12.70 26.63
C ARG A 120 -55.25 -12.86 26.75
N ILE A 121 -55.73 -13.98 27.27
CA ILE A 121 -57.16 -14.24 27.54
C ILE A 121 -57.70 -13.27 28.59
N SER A 122 -56.93 -12.98 29.63
CA SER A 122 -57.30 -12.00 30.67
C SER A 122 -57.37 -10.59 30.11
N LYS A 123 -56.39 -10.17 29.30
CA LYS A 123 -56.43 -8.89 28.59
C LYS A 123 -57.61 -8.77 27.62
N ALA A 124 -57.98 -9.84 26.92
CA ALA A 124 -59.13 -9.86 26.02
C ALA A 124 -60.47 -9.74 26.76
N TYR A 125 -60.57 -10.32 27.96
CA TYR A 125 -61.73 -10.14 28.80
C TYR A 125 -61.81 -8.72 29.36
N GLU A 126 -60.67 -8.17 29.82
CA GLU A 126 -60.59 -6.79 30.30
C GLU A 126 -60.97 -5.79 29.21
N SER A 127 -60.52 -5.97 27.96
CA SER A 127 -60.85 -5.09 26.84
C SER A 127 -62.33 -5.03 26.49
N LEU A 128 -63.10 -6.08 26.84
CA LEU A 128 -64.54 -6.17 26.56
C LEU A 128 -65.42 -5.89 27.79
N THR A 129 -64.84 -5.75 28.99
CA THR A 129 -65.62 -5.58 30.22
C THR A 129 -65.35 -4.29 30.95
N ASP A 130 -64.12 -3.78 30.90
CA ASP A 130 -63.81 -2.47 31.46
C ASP A 130 -64.11 -1.36 30.44
N LYS A 131 -64.69 -0.26 30.94
CA LYS A 131 -65.12 0.85 30.07
C LYS A 131 -63.90 1.56 29.48
N THR A 132 -62.83 1.70 30.26
CA THR A 132 -61.64 2.45 29.82
C THR A 132 -60.85 1.68 28.78
N SER A 133 -60.66 0.37 28.99
CA SER A 133 -60.01 -0.53 28.04
C SER A 133 -60.83 -0.73 26.76
N MET A 134 -62.17 -0.76 26.84
CA MET A 134 -63.05 -0.87 25.68
C MET A 134 -63.00 0.38 24.80
N GLU A 135 -63.06 1.57 25.42
CA GLU A 135 -62.88 2.83 24.69
C GLU A 135 -61.50 2.92 24.05
N ASN A 136 -60.47 2.46 24.75
CA ASN A 136 -59.10 2.39 24.24
C ASN A 136 -58.99 1.44 23.04
N TYR A 137 -59.59 0.26 23.13
CA TYR A 137 -59.62 -0.72 22.05
C TYR A 137 -60.36 -0.15 20.82
N GLN A 138 -61.51 0.51 21.01
CA GLN A 138 -62.25 1.13 19.90
C GLN A 138 -61.50 2.30 19.25
N LYS A 139 -60.77 3.11 20.04
CA LYS A 139 -60.02 4.28 19.54
C LYS A 139 -58.64 3.93 18.97
N TYR A 140 -57.98 2.91 19.49
CA TYR A 140 -56.57 2.61 19.21
C TYR A 140 -56.31 1.15 18.76
N GLY A 141 -57.32 0.28 18.73
CA GLY A 141 -57.18 -1.14 18.37
C GLY A 141 -56.52 -2.02 19.43
N HIS A 142 -56.24 -1.50 20.64
CA HIS A 142 -55.58 -2.23 21.73
C HIS A 142 -56.11 -1.77 23.12
N PRO A 143 -56.30 -2.66 24.11
CA PRO A 143 -56.87 -2.32 25.43
C PRO A 143 -56.06 -1.29 26.23
N ASP A 144 -54.75 -1.32 26.08
CA ASP A 144 -53.81 -0.46 26.83
C ASP A 144 -53.77 1.01 26.32
N GLY A 145 -54.58 1.39 25.33
CA GLY A 145 -54.69 2.75 24.81
C GLY A 145 -53.72 3.09 23.68
N ARG A 146 -53.45 4.39 23.47
CA ARG A 146 -52.43 4.85 22.50
C ARG A 146 -51.08 4.29 22.94
N GLN A 147 -50.68 3.17 22.36
CA GLN A 147 -49.33 2.67 22.51
C GLN A 147 -48.42 3.78 21.98
N SER A 148 -47.72 4.47 22.88
CA SER A 148 -46.62 5.32 22.47
C SER A 148 -45.71 4.42 21.65
N ILE A 149 -45.40 4.83 20.42
CA ILE A 149 -44.24 4.32 19.69
C ILE A 149 -43.01 4.84 20.46
N LEU A 150 -42.86 4.43 21.72
CA LEU A 150 -41.57 4.31 22.34
C LEU A 150 -40.92 3.30 21.43
N VAL A 151 -40.09 3.82 20.54
CA VAL A 151 -39.04 3.07 19.88
C VAL A 151 -38.17 2.57 21.03
N ASN A 152 -38.62 1.52 21.73
CA ASN A 152 -37.73 0.61 22.42
C ASN A 152 -36.81 0.19 21.31
N PHE A 153 -35.65 0.83 21.24
CA PHE A 153 -34.64 0.58 20.23
C PHE A 153 -34.50 -0.94 20.18
N ALA A 154 -35.00 -1.53 19.09
CA ALA A 154 -35.13 -2.96 18.88
C ALA A 154 -33.73 -3.52 18.61
N VAL A 155 -32.83 -3.32 19.57
CA VAL A 155 -31.41 -3.69 19.56
C VAL A 155 -31.14 -4.69 20.68
N LEU A 156 -32.00 -4.76 21.70
CA LEU A 156 -31.86 -5.69 22.82
C LEU A 156 -33.14 -6.49 23.00
N PRO A 157 -33.10 -7.81 22.74
CA PRO A 157 -34.22 -8.71 23.04
C PRO A 157 -34.57 -8.72 24.53
N SER A 158 -35.84 -8.97 24.84
CA SER A 158 -36.35 -9.04 26.22
C SER A 158 -35.70 -10.11 27.11
N PHE A 159 -34.90 -11.02 26.54
CA PHE A 159 -34.16 -12.07 27.26
C PHE A 159 -32.77 -11.64 27.77
N VAL A 160 -32.24 -10.49 27.34
CA VAL A 160 -30.95 -9.98 27.83
C VAL A 160 -31.19 -9.30 29.17
N SER A 161 -30.91 -10.01 30.28
CA SER A 161 -31.03 -9.41 31.61
C SER A 161 -30.09 -8.19 31.75
N GLU A 162 -30.44 -7.24 32.62
CA GLU A 162 -29.64 -6.02 32.86
C GLU A 162 -28.16 -6.34 33.10
N TYR A 163 -27.88 -7.47 33.77
CA TYR A 163 -26.52 -7.96 34.01
C TYR A 163 -25.76 -8.30 32.71
N TYR A 164 -26.38 -9.01 31.77
CA TYR A 164 -25.73 -9.37 30.49
C TYR A 164 -25.53 -8.17 29.58
N SER A 165 -26.37 -7.14 29.69
CA SER A 165 -26.25 -5.92 28.87
C SER A 165 -24.94 -5.16 29.15
N ILE A 166 -24.53 -5.06 30.42
CA ILE A 166 -23.29 -4.38 30.83
C ILE A 166 -22.07 -5.17 30.39
N VAL A 167 -22.10 -6.50 30.55
CA VAL A 167 -21.00 -7.39 30.11
C VAL A 167 -20.84 -7.33 28.60
N LEU A 168 -21.94 -7.32 27.84
CA LEU A 168 -21.89 -7.21 26.38
C LEU A 168 -21.39 -5.84 25.93
N ALA A 169 -21.83 -4.76 26.58
CA ALA A 169 -21.39 -3.40 26.28
C ALA A 169 -19.90 -3.19 26.54
N THR A 170 -19.39 -3.69 27.68
CA THR A 170 -17.95 -3.63 28.01
C THR A 170 -17.10 -4.45 27.05
N PHE A 171 -17.56 -5.64 26.67
CA PHE A 171 -16.90 -6.47 25.67
C PHE A 171 -16.87 -5.81 24.29
N TYR A 172 -18.00 -5.24 23.85
CA TYR A 172 -18.09 -4.47 22.60
C TYR A 172 -17.14 -3.27 22.62
N PHE A 173 -17.12 -2.50 23.71
CA PHE A 173 -16.24 -1.35 23.87
C PHE A 173 -14.76 -1.78 23.79
N ALA A 174 -14.38 -2.86 24.49
CA ALA A 174 -13.03 -3.40 24.45
C ALA A 174 -12.62 -3.86 23.04
N LEU A 175 -13.51 -4.56 22.31
CA LEU A 175 -13.26 -4.99 20.94
C LEU A 175 -13.20 -3.82 19.95
N PHE A 176 -14.06 -2.82 20.12
CA PHE A 176 -14.11 -1.66 19.23
C PHE A 176 -12.85 -0.82 19.37
N PHE A 177 -12.52 -0.38 20.59
CA PHE A 177 -11.33 0.44 20.84
C PHE A 177 -10.04 -0.37 20.69
N GLY A 178 -10.00 -1.61 21.17
CA GLY A 178 -8.85 -2.50 21.00
C GLY A 178 -8.62 -2.88 19.53
N GLY A 179 -9.70 -3.16 18.79
CA GLY A 179 -9.66 -3.45 17.36
C GLY A 179 -9.20 -2.24 16.54
N ILE A 180 -9.73 -1.05 16.81
CA ILE A 180 -9.28 0.19 16.17
C ILE A 180 -7.82 0.46 16.52
N ALA A 181 -7.41 0.35 17.78
CA ALA A 181 -6.02 0.54 18.20
C ALA A 181 -5.09 -0.45 17.49
N TRP A 182 -5.49 -1.72 17.33
CA TRP A 182 -4.74 -2.72 16.59
C TRP A 182 -4.67 -2.42 15.08
N ILE A 183 -5.78 -2.00 14.47
CA ILE A 183 -5.82 -1.58 13.06
C ILE A 183 -4.91 -0.38 12.85
N VAL A 184 -4.99 0.65 13.70
CA VAL A 184 -4.13 1.84 13.67
C VAL A 184 -2.67 1.47 13.88
N TYR A 185 -2.35 0.62 14.85
CA TYR A 185 -0.98 0.12 15.07
C TYR A 185 -0.45 -0.63 13.85
N LYS A 186 -1.24 -1.54 13.29
CA LYS A 186 -0.88 -2.34 12.11
C LYS A 186 -0.74 -1.47 10.87
N PHE A 187 -1.65 -0.51 10.67
CA PHE A 187 -1.60 0.43 9.55
C PHE A 187 -0.46 1.43 9.70
N SER A 188 -0.18 1.93 10.90
CA SER A 188 0.99 2.76 11.21
C SER A 188 2.30 2.01 10.95
N LYS A 189 2.40 0.74 11.37
CA LYS A 189 3.57 -0.11 11.11
C LYS A 189 3.72 -0.43 9.62
N ARG A 190 2.62 -0.70 8.90
CA ARG A 190 2.63 -0.98 7.45
C ARG A 190 2.92 0.28 6.63
N SER A 191 2.37 1.43 7.00
CA SER A 191 2.62 2.74 6.37
C SER A 191 4.08 3.16 6.50
N ARG A 192 4.71 2.92 7.67
CA ARG A 192 6.15 3.10 7.86
C ARG A 192 7.01 2.24 6.94
N ASN A 193 6.54 1.06 6.53
CA ASN A 193 7.32 0.09 5.74
C ASN A 193 7.08 0.16 4.22
N CYS A 194 6.04 0.82 3.73
CA CYS A 194 5.61 0.67 2.33
C CYS A 194 6.04 1.78 1.36
N LYS A 195 6.73 2.84 1.82
CA LYS A 195 7.18 3.94 0.91
C LYS A 195 8.55 4.53 1.23
N HIS A 196 9.18 4.11 2.32
CA HIS A 196 10.43 4.68 2.79
C HIS A 196 11.47 3.59 2.98
N LEU A 197 12.66 3.85 2.46
CA LEU A 197 13.88 3.12 2.78
C LEU A 197 13.98 2.93 4.29
N SER A 198 14.38 1.74 4.72
CA SER A 198 14.65 1.43 6.11
C SER A 198 15.60 2.46 6.70
N ARG A 199 15.28 2.94 7.91
CA ARG A 199 16.15 3.89 8.64
C ARG A 199 17.57 3.35 8.81
N ARG A 200 17.72 2.03 8.96
CA ARG A 200 19.02 1.37 9.06
C ARG A 200 19.85 1.54 7.78
N THR A 201 19.22 1.33 6.62
CA THR A 201 19.89 1.51 5.32
C THR A 201 20.25 2.98 5.10
N LEU A 202 19.35 3.90 5.44
CA LEU A 202 19.61 5.33 5.30
C LEU A 202 20.80 5.78 6.17
N ASN A 203 20.83 5.36 7.44
CA ASN A 203 21.94 5.68 8.35
C ASN A 203 23.25 5.09 7.82
N ARG A 204 23.23 3.84 7.35
CA ARG A 204 24.41 3.21 6.74
C ARG A 204 24.90 3.98 5.51
N PHE A 205 24.00 4.44 4.65
CA PHE A 205 24.38 5.27 3.50
C PHE A 205 25.06 6.56 3.95
N GLN A 206 24.55 7.22 4.99
CA GLN A 206 25.16 8.46 5.50
C GLN A 206 26.51 8.22 6.17
N GLU A 207 26.65 7.14 6.94
CA GLU A 207 27.88 6.82 7.68
C GLU A 207 29.02 6.34 6.77
N THR A 208 28.70 5.60 5.70
CA THR A 208 29.71 5.03 4.77
C THR A 208 30.07 5.95 3.61
N LEU A 209 29.26 6.97 3.36
CA LEU A 209 29.46 7.90 2.26
C LEU A 209 30.71 8.76 2.50
N HIS A 210 31.60 8.76 1.52
CA HIS A 210 32.77 9.64 1.47
C HIS A 210 33.00 10.21 0.07
N GLU A 211 33.88 11.20 -0.04
CA GLU A 211 34.03 12.05 -1.24
C GLU A 211 34.45 11.28 -2.52
N ARG A 212 35.23 10.20 -2.38
CA ARG A 212 35.85 9.49 -3.52
C ARG A 212 35.55 8.00 -3.55
N MET A 213 34.29 7.62 -3.36
CA MET A 213 33.88 6.22 -3.42
C MET A 213 34.08 5.63 -4.81
N SER A 214 34.71 4.47 -4.90
CA SER A 214 34.75 3.69 -6.14
C SER A 214 33.35 3.15 -6.50
N VAL A 215 33.11 2.85 -7.79
CA VAL A 215 31.84 2.23 -8.23
C VAL A 215 31.56 0.94 -7.46
N TYR A 216 32.62 0.22 -7.09
CA TYR A 216 32.55 -1.02 -6.33
C TYR A 216 32.16 -0.82 -4.88
N GLU A 217 32.68 0.23 -4.22
CA GLU A 217 32.24 0.60 -2.86
C GLU A 217 30.79 1.06 -2.86
N VAL A 218 30.35 1.82 -3.88
CA VAL A 218 28.94 2.22 -4.01
C VAL A 218 28.06 0.97 -4.12
N LEU A 219 28.44 0.03 -4.98
CA LEU A 219 27.70 -1.22 -5.15
C LEU A 219 27.69 -2.06 -3.85
N ASP A 220 28.82 -2.16 -3.16
CA ASP A 220 28.95 -2.91 -1.91
C ASP A 220 28.05 -2.33 -0.79
N VAL A 221 28.05 -1.01 -0.63
CA VAL A 221 27.21 -0.30 0.35
C VAL A 221 25.72 -0.52 0.04
N VAL A 222 25.32 -0.43 -1.23
CA VAL A 222 23.94 -0.60 -1.65
C VAL A 222 23.46 -2.04 -1.54
N LEU A 223 24.29 -3.02 -1.91
CA LEU A 223 23.97 -4.44 -1.80
C LEU A 223 23.95 -4.93 -0.35
N SER A 224 24.65 -4.23 0.53
CA SER A 224 24.63 -4.46 1.98
C SER A 224 23.42 -3.84 2.70
N SER A 225 22.43 -3.35 1.96
CA SER A 225 21.22 -2.73 2.51
C SER A 225 20.28 -3.73 3.20
N SER A 226 19.52 -3.24 4.18
CA SER A 226 18.57 -4.08 4.91
C SER A 226 17.40 -4.58 4.05
N GLU A 227 17.07 -3.89 2.96
CA GLU A 227 16.02 -4.30 2.02
C GLU A 227 16.38 -5.58 1.26
N LEU A 228 17.68 -5.80 1.00
CA LEU A 228 18.17 -7.00 0.32
C LEU A 228 18.48 -8.14 1.29
N ILE A 229 18.89 -7.81 2.52
CA ILE A 229 19.33 -8.79 3.53
C ILE A 229 18.19 -9.20 4.48
N GLU A 230 17.36 -8.26 4.95
CA GLU A 230 16.32 -8.48 5.98
C GLU A 230 14.97 -8.84 5.38
N THR A 231 14.88 -10.04 4.81
CA THR A 231 13.60 -10.74 4.62
C THR A 231 13.27 -11.62 5.84
N SER A 232 11.99 -11.93 6.06
CA SER A 232 11.43 -12.51 7.30
C SER A 232 12.10 -13.75 7.90
N ASP A 233 12.87 -14.52 7.13
CA ASP A 233 13.59 -15.73 7.59
C ASP A 233 15.11 -15.58 7.43
N LYS A 234 15.69 -14.69 8.24
CA LYS A 234 17.13 -14.36 8.22
C LYS A 234 18.01 -15.59 8.52
N THR A 235 17.62 -16.39 9.51
CA THR A 235 18.34 -17.61 9.95
C THR A 235 18.35 -18.68 8.88
N GLN A 236 17.21 -18.95 8.25
CA GLN A 236 17.08 -20.01 7.26
C GLN A 236 17.84 -19.69 5.97
N ARG A 237 17.77 -18.44 5.49
CA ARG A 237 18.53 -18.00 4.31
C ARG A 237 20.03 -17.92 4.56
N GLU A 238 20.48 -17.59 5.77
CA GLU A 238 21.90 -17.65 6.11
C GLU A 238 22.42 -19.09 6.13
N ILE A 239 21.63 -20.04 6.63
CA ILE A 239 21.96 -21.48 6.56
C ILE A 239 22.02 -21.93 5.10
N GLU A 240 21.04 -21.58 4.27
CA GLU A 240 21.03 -21.88 2.84
C GLU A 240 22.20 -21.22 2.08
N ALA A 241 22.57 -19.98 2.42
CA ALA A 241 23.71 -19.32 1.81
C ALA A 241 25.04 -19.98 2.20
N ARG A 242 25.15 -20.48 3.44
CA ARG A 242 26.31 -21.26 3.90
C ARG A 242 26.41 -22.59 3.17
N THR A 243 25.30 -23.31 2.99
CA THR A 243 25.29 -24.56 2.23
C THR A 243 25.61 -24.33 0.75
N ARG A 244 25.11 -23.22 0.17
CA ARG A 244 25.42 -22.79 -1.21
C ARG A 244 26.81 -22.21 -1.39
N SER A 245 27.55 -21.88 -0.34
CA SER A 245 28.90 -21.29 -0.44
C SER A 245 29.82 -22.11 -1.35
N LYS A 246 29.79 -23.43 -1.26
CA LYS A 246 30.61 -24.31 -2.12
C LYS A 246 30.24 -24.20 -3.61
N ALA A 247 28.94 -24.07 -3.91
CA ALA A 247 28.46 -23.88 -5.29
C ALA A 247 28.87 -22.49 -5.82
N VAL A 248 28.76 -21.46 -4.97
CA VAL A 248 29.24 -20.10 -5.25
C VAL A 248 30.74 -20.10 -5.56
N ASP A 249 31.55 -20.77 -4.74
CA ASP A 249 33.00 -20.83 -4.94
C ASP A 249 33.37 -21.60 -6.23
N LYS A 250 32.60 -22.65 -6.59
CA LYS A 250 32.76 -23.37 -7.87
C LYS A 250 32.44 -22.47 -9.06
N LEU A 251 31.38 -21.67 -8.99
CA LEU A 251 31.06 -20.69 -10.03
C LEU A 251 32.11 -19.61 -10.12
N LEU A 252 32.58 -19.10 -8.98
CA LEU A 252 33.65 -18.11 -8.93
C LEU A 252 34.91 -18.59 -9.67
N LYS A 253 35.33 -19.84 -9.44
CA LYS A 253 36.45 -20.44 -10.19
C LYS A 253 36.19 -20.51 -11.69
N LYS A 254 34.97 -20.89 -12.10
CA LYS A 254 34.59 -20.90 -13.53
C LYS A 254 34.59 -19.50 -14.13
N THR A 255 34.10 -18.50 -13.41
CA THR A 255 34.09 -17.10 -13.87
C THR A 255 35.48 -16.50 -13.97
N ASP A 256 36.38 -16.90 -13.08
CA ASP A 256 37.79 -16.48 -13.09
C ASP A 256 38.53 -17.09 -14.28
N ALA A 257 38.34 -18.40 -14.53
CA ALA A 257 38.85 -19.07 -15.73
C ALA A 257 38.36 -18.40 -17.03
N ALA A 258 37.10 -17.95 -17.05
CA ALA A 258 36.52 -17.23 -18.17
C ALA A 258 36.86 -15.72 -18.21
N LYS A 259 37.66 -15.20 -17.25
CA LYS A 259 38.04 -13.78 -17.10
C LYS A 259 36.85 -12.81 -17.18
N ILE A 260 35.70 -13.22 -16.64
CA ILE A 260 34.46 -12.42 -16.69
C ILE A 260 34.55 -11.21 -15.77
N PHE A 261 35.19 -11.35 -14.60
CA PHE A 261 35.36 -10.26 -13.62
C PHE A 261 36.79 -9.70 -13.65
N PRO A 262 36.99 -8.39 -13.37
CA PRO A 262 38.32 -7.87 -13.06
C PRO A 262 38.92 -8.63 -11.86
N THR A 263 40.23 -8.86 -11.87
CA THR A 263 40.94 -9.58 -10.80
C THR A 263 40.74 -8.92 -9.43
N GLU A 264 40.71 -7.58 -9.38
CA GLU A 264 40.44 -6.82 -8.16
C GLU A 264 39.05 -7.10 -7.59
N VAL A 265 38.03 -7.10 -8.46
CA VAL A 265 36.63 -7.37 -8.10
C VAL A 265 36.49 -8.80 -7.60
N PHE A 266 37.07 -9.75 -8.33
CA PHE A 266 37.06 -11.15 -7.96
C PHE A 266 37.63 -11.37 -6.55
N ASN A 267 38.77 -10.73 -6.27
CA ASN A 267 39.41 -10.79 -4.95
C ASN A 267 38.56 -10.16 -3.85
N ARG A 268 37.87 -9.05 -4.13
CA ARG A 268 36.94 -8.40 -3.18
C ARG A 268 35.74 -9.31 -2.87
N ILE A 269 35.10 -9.87 -3.90
CA ILE A 269 33.96 -10.80 -3.74
C ILE A 269 34.39 -12.02 -2.92
N LYS A 270 35.56 -12.59 -3.21
CA LYS A 270 36.10 -13.75 -2.48
C LYS A 270 36.37 -13.45 -1.00
N LYS A 271 36.84 -12.25 -0.67
CA LYS A 271 37.19 -11.83 0.70
C LYS A 271 35.99 -11.31 1.51
N HIS A 272 34.82 -11.12 0.91
CA HIS A 272 33.68 -10.51 1.58
C HIS A 272 33.17 -11.40 2.73
N SER A 273 33.00 -10.82 3.93
CA SER A 273 32.67 -11.55 5.16
C SER A 273 31.23 -12.12 5.17
N GLN A 274 30.29 -11.42 4.54
CA GLN A 274 28.89 -11.84 4.49
C GLN A 274 28.60 -12.67 3.22
N PRO A 275 28.08 -13.91 3.36
CA PRO A 275 27.83 -14.80 2.22
C PRO A 275 26.68 -14.32 1.33
N LEU A 276 25.65 -13.68 1.91
CA LEU A 276 24.50 -13.17 1.17
C LEU A 276 24.87 -12.01 0.25
N VAL A 277 25.66 -11.05 0.74
CA VAL A 277 26.15 -9.92 -0.08
C VAL A 277 27.04 -10.45 -1.22
N ARG A 278 27.82 -11.50 -0.97
CA ARG A 278 28.61 -12.16 -2.01
C ARG A 278 27.74 -12.75 -3.12
N GLU A 279 26.61 -13.39 -2.79
CA GLU A 279 25.64 -13.87 -3.79
C GLU A 279 25.08 -12.71 -4.63
N TYR A 280 24.71 -11.59 -3.99
CA TYR A 280 24.18 -10.41 -4.68
C TYR A 280 25.22 -9.67 -5.52
N LEU A 281 26.47 -9.59 -5.05
CA LEU A 281 27.58 -9.03 -5.82
C LEU A 281 27.77 -9.83 -7.11
N ILE A 282 27.84 -11.17 -7.00
CA ILE A 282 27.94 -12.04 -8.17
C ILE A 282 26.77 -11.80 -9.12
N ALA A 283 25.53 -11.78 -8.62
CA ALA A 283 24.35 -11.47 -9.42
C ALA A 283 24.45 -10.10 -10.14
N ALA A 284 24.89 -9.06 -9.44
CA ALA A 284 25.07 -7.72 -10.00
C ALA A 284 26.11 -7.69 -11.13
N TYR A 285 27.26 -8.36 -10.95
CA TYR A 285 28.29 -8.41 -11.97
C TYR A 285 27.92 -9.28 -13.17
N PHE A 286 27.18 -10.38 -12.96
CA PHE A 286 26.62 -11.16 -14.06
C PHE A 286 25.62 -10.33 -14.88
N LEU A 287 24.78 -9.53 -14.20
CA LEU A 287 23.86 -8.63 -14.87
C LEU A 287 24.60 -7.58 -15.72
N LEU A 288 25.59 -6.91 -15.12
CA LEU A 288 26.32 -5.82 -15.77
C LEU A 288 27.39 -6.29 -16.77
N ARG A 289 27.61 -7.59 -16.91
CA ARG A 289 28.52 -8.20 -17.90
C ARG A 289 27.84 -9.32 -18.67
N GLN A 290 26.56 -9.13 -18.99
CA GLN A 290 25.74 -10.14 -19.65
C GLN A 290 26.35 -10.63 -20.98
N SER A 291 27.02 -9.74 -21.74
CA SER A 291 27.67 -10.11 -23.00
C SER A 291 28.75 -11.18 -22.79
N LYS A 292 29.63 -10.96 -21.81
CA LYS A 292 30.74 -11.86 -21.46
C LYS A 292 30.27 -13.10 -20.69
N SER A 293 29.15 -13.02 -19.98
CA SER A 293 28.62 -14.14 -19.20
C SER A 293 27.68 -15.07 -19.97
N SER A 294 27.26 -14.70 -21.19
CA SER A 294 26.35 -15.48 -22.04
C SER A 294 26.85 -16.90 -22.34
N THR A 295 28.16 -17.12 -22.27
CA THR A 295 28.83 -18.39 -22.50
C THR A 295 28.74 -19.36 -21.31
N LEU A 296 28.40 -18.87 -20.11
CA LEU A 296 28.42 -19.67 -18.89
C LEU A 296 26.99 -20.05 -18.46
N SER A 297 26.76 -21.34 -18.23
CA SER A 297 25.51 -21.82 -17.63
C SER A 297 25.34 -21.27 -16.21
N THR A 298 24.26 -20.50 -16.01
CA THR A 298 23.86 -19.94 -14.72
C THR A 298 22.97 -20.92 -13.95
N PRO A 299 23.18 -21.08 -12.63
CA PRO A 299 22.28 -21.88 -11.81
C PRO A 299 20.98 -21.11 -11.49
N LEU A 300 19.90 -21.84 -11.23
CA LEU A 300 18.57 -21.28 -10.97
C LEU A 300 18.53 -20.25 -9.83
N TRP A 301 19.29 -20.49 -8.74
CA TRP A 301 19.33 -19.57 -7.60
C TRP A 301 19.94 -18.21 -7.98
N LEU A 302 20.88 -18.17 -8.92
CA LEU A 302 21.51 -16.93 -9.37
C LEU A 302 20.53 -16.11 -10.19
N GLU A 303 19.74 -16.76 -11.05
CA GLU A 303 18.67 -16.11 -11.81
C GLU A 303 17.58 -15.52 -10.90
N GLU A 304 17.22 -16.23 -9.83
CA GLU A 304 16.29 -15.71 -8.82
C GLU A 304 16.84 -14.45 -8.14
N LYS A 305 18.14 -14.45 -7.78
CA LYS A 305 18.81 -13.29 -7.19
C LYS A 305 18.91 -12.12 -8.18
N ILE A 306 19.21 -12.39 -9.45
CA ILE A 306 19.23 -11.37 -10.51
C ILE A 306 17.84 -10.73 -10.65
N ARG A 307 16.77 -11.53 -10.71
CA ARG A 307 15.39 -11.02 -10.79
C ARG A 307 15.03 -10.15 -9.58
N HIS A 308 15.39 -10.59 -8.38
CA HIS A 308 15.18 -9.81 -7.16
C HIS A 308 15.97 -8.50 -7.17
N LEU A 309 17.22 -8.55 -7.62
CA LEU A 309 18.11 -7.38 -7.73
C LEU A 309 17.55 -6.35 -8.72
N LEU A 310 17.04 -6.80 -9.87
CA LEU A 310 16.40 -5.93 -10.85
C LEU A 310 15.22 -5.15 -10.24
N ILE A 311 14.40 -5.77 -9.40
CA ILE A 311 13.26 -5.08 -8.79
C ILE A 311 13.71 -4.05 -7.74
N CYS A 312 14.67 -4.40 -6.88
CA CYS A 312 15.02 -3.59 -5.71
C CYS A 312 16.11 -2.53 -5.98
N LEU A 313 17.11 -2.86 -6.80
CA LEU A 313 18.32 -2.05 -6.94
C LEU A 313 18.11 -0.64 -7.52
N PRO A 314 17.23 -0.43 -8.53
CA PRO A 314 16.99 0.90 -9.08
C PRO A 314 16.57 1.90 -8.00
N TYR A 315 15.64 1.46 -7.14
CA TYR A 315 15.15 2.24 -6.01
C TYR A 315 16.25 2.55 -4.98
N LEU A 316 17.06 1.55 -4.63
CA LEU A 316 18.14 1.73 -3.65
C LEU A 316 19.24 2.68 -4.15
N LEU A 317 19.64 2.54 -5.41
CA LEU A 317 20.65 3.41 -6.03
C LEU A 317 20.14 4.84 -6.20
N GLU A 318 18.87 5.05 -6.57
CA GLU A 318 18.28 6.38 -6.65
C GLU A 318 18.27 7.09 -5.29
N HIS A 319 17.95 6.36 -4.23
CA HIS A 319 18.02 6.87 -2.86
C HIS A 319 19.46 7.16 -2.43
N PHE A 320 20.41 6.28 -2.74
CA PHE A 320 21.82 6.52 -2.48
C PHE A 320 22.32 7.77 -3.20
N ALA A 321 21.99 7.95 -4.49
CA ALA A 321 22.31 9.15 -5.26
C ALA A 321 21.72 10.41 -4.63
N SER A 322 20.48 10.35 -4.14
CA SER A 322 19.83 11.47 -3.45
C SER A 322 20.51 11.83 -2.13
N VAL A 323 20.97 10.84 -1.36
CA VAL A 323 21.74 11.06 -0.12
C VAL A 323 23.12 11.63 -0.47
N ALA A 324 23.80 11.06 -1.46
CA ALA A 324 25.09 11.52 -1.95
C ALA A 324 25.04 12.98 -2.44
N ALA A 325 24.03 13.34 -3.24
CA ALA A 325 23.80 14.70 -3.70
C ALA A 325 23.67 15.70 -2.55
N LYS A 326 22.81 15.42 -1.57
CA LYS A 326 22.60 16.30 -0.41
C LYS A 326 23.87 16.45 0.44
N ALA A 327 24.57 15.33 0.68
CA ALA A 327 25.81 15.34 1.46
C ALA A 327 26.94 16.08 0.72
N SER A 328 27.09 15.86 -0.60
CA SER A 328 28.08 16.56 -1.41
C SER A 328 27.86 18.06 -1.44
N VAL A 329 26.61 18.53 -1.58
CA VAL A 329 26.28 19.96 -1.52
C VAL A 329 26.58 20.55 -0.14
N LYS A 330 26.16 19.87 0.93
CA LYS A 330 26.34 20.36 2.32
C LYS A 330 27.82 20.44 2.71
N SER A 331 28.60 19.42 2.39
CA SER A 331 30.02 19.34 2.74
C SER A 331 30.93 20.07 1.74
N GLY A 332 30.41 20.44 0.56
CA GLY A 332 31.21 21.02 -0.52
C GLY A 332 32.17 20.01 -1.18
N TYR A 333 31.83 18.71 -1.15
CA TYR A 333 32.63 17.65 -1.76
C TYR A 333 32.56 17.67 -3.28
N GLN A 334 33.54 17.03 -3.91
CA GLN A 334 33.52 16.73 -5.34
C GLN A 334 32.31 15.84 -5.71
N SER A 335 31.80 16.03 -6.93
CA SER A 335 30.65 15.27 -7.45
C SER A 335 30.99 13.85 -7.91
N VAL A 336 32.23 13.37 -7.69
CA VAL A 336 32.73 12.09 -8.23
C VAL A 336 31.89 10.90 -7.77
N THR A 337 31.59 10.78 -6.47
CA THR A 337 30.74 9.69 -5.95
C THR A 337 29.34 9.72 -6.56
N LEU A 338 28.74 10.91 -6.69
CA LEU A 338 27.41 11.08 -7.28
C LEU A 338 27.40 10.69 -8.76
N LEU A 339 28.34 11.19 -9.55
CA LEU A 339 28.48 10.86 -10.97
C LEU A 339 28.71 9.36 -11.19
N ARG A 340 29.55 8.73 -10.37
CA ARG A 340 29.75 7.27 -10.39
C ARG A 340 28.45 6.51 -10.11
N CYS A 341 27.63 6.98 -9.16
CA CYS A 341 26.33 6.39 -8.88
C CYS A 341 25.33 6.58 -10.03
N LEU A 342 25.30 7.76 -10.68
CA LEU A 342 24.43 8.02 -11.83
C LEU A 342 24.84 7.16 -13.04
N ASN A 343 26.14 7.02 -13.30
CA ASN A 343 26.63 6.13 -14.33
C ASN A 343 26.29 4.67 -14.03
N LEU A 344 26.36 4.27 -12.76
CA LEU A 344 25.94 2.93 -12.32
C LEU A 344 24.44 2.71 -12.55
N LEU A 345 23.59 3.71 -12.30
CA LEU A 345 22.16 3.66 -12.61
C LEU A 345 21.91 3.45 -14.12
N SER A 346 22.56 4.23 -14.99
CA SER A 346 22.50 4.02 -16.45
C SER A 346 23.03 2.64 -16.86
N GLY A 347 24.04 2.16 -16.15
CA GLY A 347 24.61 0.85 -16.36
C GLY A 347 23.65 -0.27 -16.04
N PHE A 348 22.92 -0.17 -14.93
CA PHE A 348 21.88 -1.13 -14.57
C PHE A 348 20.65 -1.05 -15.47
N ALA A 349 20.29 0.15 -15.95
CA ALA A 349 19.20 0.33 -16.93
C ALA A 349 19.47 -0.43 -18.23
N GLN A 350 20.73 -0.47 -18.66
CA GLN A 350 21.16 -1.01 -19.96
C GLN A 350 21.95 -2.33 -19.88
N GLY A 351 22.25 -2.82 -18.67
CA GLY A 351 22.97 -4.09 -18.45
C GLY A 351 24.48 -4.03 -18.70
N SER A 352 25.14 -2.87 -18.56
CA SER A 352 26.60 -2.72 -18.73
C SER A 352 27.22 -1.75 -17.72
N PHE A 353 28.42 -2.02 -17.21
CA PHE A 353 29.13 -1.08 -16.31
C PHE A 353 29.64 0.19 -17.00
N LEU A 354 30.05 0.06 -18.26
CA LEU A 354 30.72 1.10 -19.02
C LEU A 354 30.02 1.25 -20.37
N ALA A 355 30.13 2.44 -20.95
CA ALA A 355 29.72 2.72 -22.32
C ALA A 355 30.77 2.18 -23.32
N ASP A 356 31.04 0.88 -23.25
CA ASP A 356 31.92 0.19 -24.21
C ASP A 356 31.20 0.06 -25.56
N GLU A 357 31.94 -0.07 -26.67
CA GLU A 357 31.32 -0.21 -28.01
C GLU A 357 30.28 -1.32 -28.08
N GLU A 358 30.54 -2.47 -27.45
CA GLU A 358 29.61 -3.60 -27.40
C GLU A 358 28.31 -3.23 -26.68
N SER A 359 28.41 -2.50 -25.56
CA SER A 359 27.26 -2.06 -24.79
C SER A 359 26.42 -1.03 -25.54
N LEU A 360 27.08 -0.11 -26.26
CA LEU A 360 26.42 0.89 -27.09
C LEU A 360 25.73 0.24 -28.30
N ARG A 361 26.34 -0.79 -28.91
CA ARG A 361 25.70 -1.60 -29.96
C ARG A 361 24.48 -2.34 -29.43
N SER A 362 24.57 -2.96 -28.24
CA SER A 362 23.44 -3.65 -27.60
C SER A 362 22.29 -2.68 -27.26
N GLN A 363 22.60 -1.49 -26.75
CA GLN A 363 21.63 -0.42 -26.49
C GLN A 363 20.94 0.02 -27.79
N LYS A 364 21.70 0.29 -28.86
CA LYS A 364 21.16 0.65 -30.18
C LYS A 364 20.27 -0.46 -30.76
N GLN A 365 20.66 -1.73 -30.61
CA GLN A 365 19.86 -2.86 -31.05
C GLN A 365 18.51 -2.95 -30.31
N ARG A 366 18.47 -2.63 -29.01
CA ARG A 366 17.21 -2.59 -28.25
C ARG A 366 16.29 -1.44 -28.65
N LEU A 367 16.87 -0.28 -28.98
CA LEU A 367 16.13 0.89 -29.45
C LEU A 367 15.51 0.66 -30.83
N GLY A 368 16.13 -0.17 -31.67
CA GLY A 368 15.65 -0.49 -33.00
C GLY A 368 15.62 0.75 -33.90
N ALA A 369 14.41 1.18 -34.28
CA ALA A 369 14.20 2.36 -35.13
C ALA A 369 14.09 3.68 -34.33
N ASN A 370 13.97 3.63 -33.00
CA ASN A 370 13.82 4.83 -32.18
C ASN A 370 15.17 5.55 -32.01
N PRO A 371 15.22 6.89 -32.14
CA PRO A 371 16.45 7.65 -31.92
C PRO A 371 16.85 7.64 -30.44
N LEU A 372 18.15 7.77 -30.19
CA LEU A 372 18.66 8.03 -28.84
C LEU A 372 18.23 9.42 -28.37
N PRO A 373 17.94 9.62 -27.08
CA PRO A 373 17.61 10.94 -26.58
C PRO A 373 18.76 11.93 -26.74
N GLU A 374 18.55 12.93 -27.57
CA GLU A 374 19.41 14.11 -27.67
C GLU A 374 18.79 15.23 -26.82
N LEU A 375 19.53 15.65 -25.79
CA LEU A 375 19.13 16.65 -24.80
C LEU A 375 19.94 17.93 -25.01
N GLU A 376 19.32 19.09 -25.01
CA GLU A 376 20.03 20.36 -25.05
C GLU A 376 19.56 21.33 -23.97
N LEU A 377 20.48 22.14 -23.49
CA LEU A 377 20.21 23.20 -22.53
C LEU A 377 20.27 24.52 -23.28
N HIS A 378 19.26 25.37 -23.11
CA HIS A 378 19.16 26.70 -23.72
C HIS A 378 18.78 27.76 -22.67
N ASP A 379 18.93 29.03 -23.03
CA ASP A 379 18.49 30.20 -22.24
C ASP A 379 19.00 30.26 -20.79
N VAL A 380 20.28 29.90 -20.57
CA VAL A 380 20.88 29.93 -19.23
C VAL A 380 21.09 31.37 -18.74
N SER A 381 20.27 31.75 -17.78
CA SER A 381 20.35 33.00 -17.04
C SER A 381 20.53 32.75 -15.54
N MET A 382 21.28 33.63 -14.88
CA MET A 382 21.50 33.60 -13.44
C MET A 382 21.16 34.98 -12.88
N SER A 383 20.47 35.00 -11.76
CA SER A 383 20.01 36.23 -11.10
C SER A 383 20.11 36.11 -9.59
N VAL A 384 20.32 37.25 -8.94
CA VAL A 384 20.16 37.41 -7.48
C VAL A 384 18.89 38.22 -7.26
N LEU A 385 18.19 37.94 -6.17
CA LEU A 385 16.98 38.68 -5.83
C LEU A 385 17.37 40.12 -5.45
N ASP A 386 16.80 41.10 -6.16
CA ASP A 386 16.96 42.54 -5.95
C ASP A 386 18.40 43.11 -6.09
N GLU A 387 19.35 42.36 -6.65
CA GLU A 387 20.73 42.83 -6.89
C GLU A 387 21.23 42.51 -8.32
N HIS A 388 22.06 43.39 -8.88
CA HIS A 388 22.66 43.23 -10.21
C HIS A 388 24.00 42.50 -10.20
N ASP A 389 24.75 42.59 -9.09
CA ASP A 389 26.07 41.99 -8.93
C ASP A 389 26.00 40.72 -8.08
N PHE A 390 26.77 39.70 -8.44
CA PHE A 390 26.91 38.50 -7.61
C PHE A 390 27.90 38.75 -6.49
N ARG A 391 27.52 38.50 -5.22
CA ARG A 391 28.44 38.53 -4.09
C ARG A 391 28.68 37.16 -3.47
N ALA A 392 29.76 37.08 -2.72
CA ALA A 392 30.19 35.87 -2.03
C ALA A 392 29.12 35.42 -1.02
N GLY A 393 28.61 34.19 -1.21
CA GLY A 393 27.61 33.58 -0.34
C GLY A 393 26.15 33.87 -0.70
N ASP A 394 25.88 34.62 -1.76
CA ASP A 394 24.53 34.96 -2.20
C ASP A 394 23.71 33.74 -2.61
N TRP A 395 22.40 33.87 -2.52
CA TRP A 395 21.45 32.92 -3.06
C TRP A 395 21.24 33.20 -4.56
N LEU A 396 21.73 32.30 -5.41
CA LEU A 396 21.68 32.41 -6.86
C LEU A 396 20.46 31.66 -7.39
N THR A 397 19.68 32.32 -8.24
CA THR A 397 18.58 31.70 -8.99
C THR A 397 19.03 31.45 -10.42
N LEU A 398 19.08 30.18 -10.80
CA LEU A 398 19.44 29.70 -12.13
C LEU A 398 18.17 29.33 -12.90
N LYS A 399 18.02 29.92 -14.10
CA LYS A 399 16.93 29.64 -15.04
C LYS A 399 17.50 29.10 -16.35
N PHE A 400 16.92 28.02 -16.86
CA PHE A 400 17.28 27.45 -18.15
C PHE A 400 16.14 26.58 -18.70
N VAL A 401 16.19 26.26 -19.98
CA VAL A 401 15.22 25.38 -20.63
C VAL A 401 15.93 24.14 -21.15
N LEU A 402 15.44 22.95 -20.76
CA LEU A 402 15.84 21.68 -21.36
C LEU A 402 14.97 21.42 -22.59
N THR A 403 15.58 21.15 -23.74
CA THR A 403 14.90 20.77 -24.98
C THR A 403 15.33 19.37 -25.44
N ARG A 404 14.38 18.59 -25.95
CA ARG A 404 14.61 17.26 -26.52
C ARG A 404 14.59 17.34 -28.04
N LYS A 405 15.77 17.30 -28.68
CA LYS A 405 15.90 17.45 -30.14
C LYS A 405 15.44 16.25 -30.95
N HIS A 406 15.56 15.07 -30.36
CA HIS A 406 15.22 13.79 -30.99
C HIS A 406 13.70 13.55 -31.15
N MET A 407 12.86 14.47 -30.67
CA MET A 407 11.41 14.36 -30.78
C MET A 407 10.92 14.93 -32.11
N ASP A 408 9.94 14.25 -32.72
CA ASP A 408 9.22 14.79 -33.87
C ASP A 408 8.53 16.10 -33.50
N SER A 409 8.49 17.05 -34.44
CA SER A 409 7.91 18.39 -34.23
C SER A 409 6.44 18.38 -33.76
N ASN A 410 5.72 17.29 -34.00
CA ASN A 410 4.33 17.12 -33.61
C ASN A 410 4.14 16.42 -32.25
N ALA A 411 5.19 15.86 -31.66
CA ALA A 411 5.10 15.12 -30.39
C ALA A 411 5.22 16.08 -29.20
N SER A 412 4.26 16.01 -28.27
CA SER A 412 4.29 16.84 -27.04
C SER A 412 5.06 16.18 -25.89
N LYS A 413 5.18 14.85 -25.89
CA LYS A 413 5.85 14.06 -24.84
C LYS A 413 6.79 13.02 -25.44
N ALA A 414 7.94 12.85 -24.81
CA ALA A 414 8.92 11.83 -25.13
C ALA A 414 8.35 10.41 -24.86
N PRO A 415 8.72 9.42 -25.68
CA PRO A 415 8.36 8.03 -25.43
C PRO A 415 9.01 7.52 -24.13
N LEU A 416 8.42 6.48 -23.55
CA LEU A 416 9.02 5.79 -22.39
C LEU A 416 10.37 5.20 -22.79
N ALA A 417 11.31 5.21 -21.85
CA ALA A 417 12.65 4.73 -22.12
C ALA A 417 12.68 3.21 -22.33
N THR A 418 13.41 2.76 -23.34
CA THR A 418 13.61 1.33 -23.63
C THR A 418 14.79 0.79 -22.81
N THR A 419 14.52 -0.13 -21.91
CA THR A 419 15.50 -0.63 -20.92
C THR A 419 15.42 -2.14 -20.78
N LEU A 420 16.41 -2.74 -20.10
CA LEU A 420 16.39 -4.17 -19.77
C LEU A 420 15.14 -4.58 -18.97
N TYR A 421 14.51 -3.63 -18.28
CA TYR A 421 13.38 -3.87 -17.38
C TYR A 421 12.04 -3.99 -18.11
N ASP A 422 11.97 -3.70 -19.41
CA ASP A 422 10.71 -3.63 -20.14
C ASP A 422 9.95 -4.97 -20.15
N SER A 423 10.69 -6.09 -20.18
CA SER A 423 10.13 -7.43 -20.12
C SER A 423 9.84 -7.93 -18.70
N ILE A 424 10.38 -7.27 -17.67
CA ILE A 424 10.39 -7.76 -16.29
C ILE A 424 9.41 -6.98 -15.41
N ASP A 425 9.51 -5.65 -15.42
CA ASP A 425 8.63 -4.78 -14.64
C ASP A 425 8.24 -3.53 -15.44
N PRO A 426 6.96 -3.41 -15.86
CA PRO A 426 6.47 -2.21 -16.52
C PRO A 426 6.45 -0.96 -15.65
N LYS A 427 6.59 -1.10 -14.32
CA LYS A 427 6.60 0.01 -13.36
C LYS A 427 8.00 0.44 -12.92
N SER A 428 9.05 -0.10 -13.53
CA SER A 428 10.44 0.25 -13.21
C SER A 428 10.66 1.77 -13.28
N PRO A 429 11.41 2.37 -12.34
CA PRO A 429 11.69 3.81 -12.35
C PRO A 429 12.46 4.24 -13.60
N PHE A 430 13.22 3.34 -14.22
CA PHE A 430 13.98 3.62 -15.43
C PHE A 430 13.10 3.84 -16.68
N ARG A 431 11.85 3.37 -16.68
CA ARG A 431 10.93 3.58 -17.82
C ARG A 431 10.55 5.04 -17.98
N LYS A 432 10.42 5.77 -16.87
CA LYS A 432 10.25 7.22 -16.90
C LYS A 432 11.65 7.79 -17.03
N GLU A 433 12.00 8.29 -18.20
CA GLU A 433 13.31 8.93 -18.43
C GLU A 433 13.53 10.00 -17.34
N GLN A 434 14.38 9.70 -16.36
CA GLN A 434 14.74 10.63 -15.30
C GLN A 434 16.05 11.31 -15.67
N ILE A 435 16.06 12.63 -15.59
CA ILE A 435 17.22 13.47 -15.89
C ILE A 435 17.69 14.10 -14.60
N TRP A 436 18.96 13.93 -14.28
CA TRP A 436 19.62 14.57 -13.15
C TRP A 436 20.36 15.82 -13.62
N PHE A 437 20.06 16.94 -12.99
CA PHE A 437 20.77 18.19 -13.19
C PHE A 437 21.79 18.40 -12.08
N LEU A 438 23.00 18.80 -12.45
CA LEU A 438 24.13 19.02 -11.56
C LEU A 438 24.71 20.40 -11.87
N VAL A 439 24.86 21.24 -10.86
CA VAL A 439 25.59 22.51 -10.97
C VAL A 439 26.95 22.33 -10.34
N LEU A 440 27.99 22.35 -11.16
CA LEU A 440 29.36 22.02 -10.80
C LEU A 440 30.27 23.22 -11.03
N GLU A 441 31.33 23.33 -10.25
CA GLU A 441 32.45 24.20 -10.61
C GLU A 441 33.39 23.46 -11.58
N LYS A 442 33.74 24.05 -12.73
CA LYS A 442 34.55 23.37 -13.74
C LYS A 442 35.95 23.00 -13.24
N ALA A 443 36.57 23.88 -12.46
CA ALA A 443 37.95 23.73 -11.97
C ALA A 443 38.05 22.72 -10.81
N THR A 444 37.24 22.88 -9.77
CA THR A 444 37.33 22.06 -8.55
C THR A 444 36.45 20.80 -8.59
N LYS A 445 35.49 20.75 -9.53
CA LYS A 445 34.40 19.76 -9.58
C LYS A 445 33.54 19.71 -8.32
N ARG A 446 33.53 20.80 -7.54
CA ARG A 446 32.64 21.01 -6.41
C ARG A 446 31.19 21.07 -6.87
N LEU A 447 30.29 20.41 -6.14
CA LEU A 447 28.86 20.41 -6.39
C LEU A 447 28.17 21.54 -5.61
N TYR A 448 27.41 22.40 -6.31
CA TYR A 448 26.58 23.45 -5.70
C TYR A 448 25.13 23.02 -5.54
N ALA A 449 24.56 22.37 -6.55
CA ALA A 449 23.18 21.91 -6.54
C ALA A 449 23.03 20.63 -7.35
N ALA A 450 22.11 19.76 -6.93
CA ALA A 450 21.74 18.57 -7.65
C ALA A 450 20.26 18.25 -7.42
N TRP A 451 19.52 18.01 -8.50
CA TRP A 451 18.11 17.62 -8.43
C TRP A 451 17.76 16.75 -9.64
N LYS A 452 16.57 16.14 -9.58
CA LYS A 452 16.07 15.26 -10.62
C LYS A 452 14.79 15.82 -11.23
N CYS A 453 14.60 15.59 -12.51
CA CYS A 453 13.40 15.91 -13.26
C CYS A 453 12.90 14.64 -13.97
N SER A 454 11.59 14.38 -13.88
CA SER A 454 10.92 13.23 -14.51
C SER A 454 9.93 13.65 -15.59
N ASP A 455 9.95 14.92 -16.00
CA ASP A 455 9.03 15.45 -16.98
C ASP A 455 9.48 15.07 -18.39
N LEU A 456 8.57 14.41 -19.11
CA LEU A 456 8.78 13.90 -20.46
C LEU A 456 8.42 14.92 -21.54
N SER A 457 8.05 16.15 -21.20
CA SER A 457 7.67 17.18 -22.18
C SER A 457 8.83 17.54 -23.11
N ALA A 458 8.54 17.92 -24.36
CA ALA A 458 9.58 18.27 -25.34
C ALA A 458 10.49 19.42 -24.85
N THR A 459 9.90 20.41 -24.18
CA THR A 459 10.59 21.52 -23.53
C THR A 459 10.21 21.56 -22.05
N VAL A 460 11.22 21.71 -21.19
CA VAL A 460 11.03 21.76 -19.74
C VAL A 460 11.80 22.96 -19.19
N PRO A 461 11.11 24.06 -18.81
CA PRO A 461 11.77 25.15 -18.09
C PRO A 461 12.16 24.68 -16.70
N GLN A 462 13.31 25.12 -16.23
CA GLN A 462 13.84 24.85 -14.90
C GLN A 462 14.22 26.17 -14.24
N GLU A 463 13.80 26.31 -12.98
CA GLU A 463 14.16 27.43 -12.12
C GLU A 463 14.59 26.85 -10.77
N ILE A 464 15.85 27.07 -10.39
CA ILE A 464 16.41 26.51 -9.16
C ILE A 464 17.22 27.57 -8.41
N GLY A 465 17.04 27.60 -7.09
CA GLY A 465 17.85 28.41 -6.18
C GLY A 465 18.93 27.57 -5.51
N PHE A 466 20.15 28.11 -5.40
CA PHE A 466 21.23 27.49 -4.64
C PHE A 466 22.19 28.53 -4.05
N GLN A 467 22.93 28.14 -3.02
CA GLN A 467 23.93 29.01 -2.42
C GLN A 467 25.18 29.09 -3.31
N GLY A 468 25.55 30.31 -3.71
CA GLY A 468 26.71 30.60 -4.54
C GLY A 468 28.07 30.38 -3.85
N PRO A 469 29.17 30.61 -4.59
CA PRO A 469 30.53 30.53 -4.04
C PRO A 469 30.72 31.46 -2.84
N LYS A 470 31.39 30.97 -1.79
CA LYS A 470 31.64 31.74 -0.56
C LYS A 470 32.83 32.69 -0.62
N LEU A 471 33.64 32.61 -1.67
CA LEU A 471 34.82 33.44 -1.86
C LEU A 471 34.59 34.33 -3.08
N ALA A 472 35.17 35.53 -3.05
CA ALA A 472 35.19 36.41 -4.21
C ALA A 472 36.12 35.84 -5.29
N GLY A 473 35.75 35.98 -6.55
CA GLY A 473 36.55 35.46 -7.65
C GLY A 473 35.75 35.23 -8.93
N LYS A 474 36.47 34.82 -9.98
CA LYS A 474 35.87 34.41 -11.25
C LYS A 474 35.64 32.91 -11.23
N TYR A 475 34.40 32.49 -11.41
CA TYR A 475 34.01 31.08 -11.41
C TYR A 475 33.45 30.68 -12.76
N GLN A 476 33.75 29.44 -13.17
CA GLN A 476 33.12 28.80 -14.32
C GLN A 476 32.20 27.70 -13.80
N LEU A 477 30.88 27.93 -13.85
CA LEU A 477 29.89 26.95 -13.47
C LEU A 477 29.50 26.11 -14.68
N GLU A 478 29.52 24.80 -14.50
CA GLU A 478 29.12 23.79 -15.47
C GLU A 478 27.78 23.20 -15.03
N ILE A 479 26.72 23.43 -15.81
CA ILE A 479 25.41 22.82 -15.63
C ILE A 479 25.39 21.55 -16.47
N ARG A 480 25.30 20.40 -15.83
CA ARG A 480 25.30 19.10 -16.48
C ARG A 480 23.95 18.41 -16.30
N ALA A 481 23.37 17.94 -17.39
CA ALA A 481 22.20 17.08 -17.43
C ALA A 481 22.64 15.64 -17.74
N VAL A 482 22.28 14.69 -16.88
CA VAL A 482 22.64 13.27 -17.01
C VAL A 482 21.37 12.44 -17.06
N CYS A 483 21.15 11.71 -18.15
CA CYS A 483 20.05 10.77 -18.26
C CYS A 483 20.43 9.43 -17.63
N ILE A 484 19.63 8.94 -16.68
CA ILE A 484 19.92 7.67 -15.99
C ILE A 484 19.41 6.43 -16.73
N ALA A 485 18.63 6.60 -17.80
CA ALA A 485 18.02 5.49 -18.51
C ALA A 485 18.92 4.93 -19.62
N TYR A 486 19.85 5.74 -20.14
CA TYR A 486 20.68 5.40 -21.30
C TYR A 486 22.17 5.64 -21.01
N LEU A 487 23.03 4.83 -21.60
CA LEU A 487 24.48 5.01 -21.50
C LEU A 487 24.93 6.15 -22.40
N GLY A 488 25.78 7.03 -21.86
CA GLY A 488 26.44 8.10 -22.62
C GLY A 488 25.54 9.28 -23.00
N VAL A 489 24.32 9.34 -22.47
CA VAL A 489 23.40 10.47 -22.70
C VAL A 489 23.60 11.49 -21.59
N GLU A 490 24.55 12.40 -21.79
CA GLU A 490 24.79 13.56 -20.93
C GLU A 490 25.03 14.81 -21.78
N THR A 491 24.60 15.97 -21.29
CA THR A 491 24.94 17.27 -21.88
C THR A 491 25.37 18.26 -20.82
N ALA A 492 26.24 19.19 -21.20
CA ALA A 492 26.78 20.19 -20.29
C ALA A 492 26.83 21.56 -20.95
N MET A 493 26.54 22.61 -20.19
CA MET A 493 26.73 23.99 -20.58
C MET A 493 27.55 24.72 -19.50
N THR A 494 28.45 25.61 -19.91
CA THR A 494 29.24 26.42 -18.99
C THR A 494 28.78 27.88 -18.96
N LYS A 495 28.65 28.45 -17.76
CA LYS A 495 28.37 29.87 -17.52
C LYS A 495 29.49 30.46 -16.67
N ASN A 496 30.04 31.59 -17.11
CA ASN A 496 31.03 32.33 -16.34
C ASN A 496 30.33 33.33 -15.43
N ILE A 497 30.76 33.39 -14.16
CA ILE A 497 30.27 34.37 -13.18
C ILE A 497 31.45 35.08 -12.51
N SER A 498 31.27 36.36 -12.20
CA SER A 498 32.22 37.14 -11.41
C SER A 498 31.56 37.46 -10.08
N VAL A 499 32.16 36.98 -8.99
CA VAL A 499 31.63 37.12 -7.63
C VAL A 499 32.46 38.17 -6.89
N ALA A 500 31.82 39.24 -6.46
CA ALA A 500 32.41 40.31 -5.67
C ALA A 500 32.56 39.92 -4.20
N ALA A 501 33.37 40.70 -3.46
CA ALA A 501 33.52 40.57 -2.02
C ALA A 501 32.17 40.76 -1.29
N PRO A 502 31.99 40.15 -0.11
CA PRO A 502 30.81 40.41 0.71
C PRO A 502 30.74 41.90 1.09
N LYS A 503 29.52 42.41 1.31
CA LYS A 503 29.26 43.77 1.80
C LYS A 503 29.89 44.00 3.17
#